data_AF-A0A973P838-F1
#
_entry.id   AF-A0A973P838-F1
#
_cell.length_a   1.000
_cell.length_b   1.000
_cell.length_c   1.000
_cell.angle_alpha   90.00
_cell.angle_beta   90.00
_cell.angle_gamma   90.00
#
_symmetry.space_group_name_H-M   'P 1'
#
loop_
_entity.id
_entity.type
_entity.pdbx_description
1 polymer ?
#
loop_
_entity_poly.entity_id
_entity_poly.type
_entity_poly.pdbx_seq_one_letter_code
_entity_poly.pdbx_strand_id
1 'polypeptide(L)'
;MTEQHLELGRFLRARRAGLSPADLGLPLGAGPRRTPGLRREELAALAGVSIDYYIRLERGKETRPSPAVIEALGRALGLDAEEFDY
;
A
#
# COMPACT_ATOMS: atom_id res chain seq x y z
N MET A 1 -5.99 -19.65 -9.82
CA MET A 1 -5.52 -18.55 -8.94
C MET A 1 -4.26 -19.05 -8.26
N THR A 2 -3.09 -18.61 -8.70
CA THR A 2 -1.81 -19.05 -8.12
C THR A 2 -1.63 -18.49 -6.72
N GLU A 3 -1.13 -19.34 -5.83
CA GLU A 3 -0.89 -19.07 -4.40
C GLU A 3 -0.08 -17.77 -4.17
N GLN A 4 0.87 -17.51 -5.06
CA GLN A 4 1.73 -16.31 -5.11
C GLN A 4 0.95 -14.97 -5.12
N HIS A 5 -0.17 -14.89 -5.85
CA HIS A 5 -0.94 -13.63 -5.91
C HIS A 5 -1.73 -13.37 -4.64
N LEU A 6 -2.17 -14.43 -3.97
CA LEU A 6 -2.83 -14.32 -2.68
C LEU A 6 -1.82 -13.95 -1.59
N GLU A 7 -0.59 -14.43 -1.68
CA GLU A 7 0.51 -14.01 -0.80
C GLU A 7 0.84 -12.53 -0.97
N LEU A 8 0.97 -12.05 -2.22
CA LEU A 8 1.15 -10.62 -2.49
C LEU A 8 0.02 -9.78 -1.89
N GLY A 9 -1.24 -10.18 -2.13
CA GLY A 9 -2.39 -9.46 -1.58
C GLY A 9 -2.41 -9.42 -0.05
N ARG A 10 -2.06 -10.53 0.62
CA ARG A 10 -1.90 -10.59 2.08
C ARG A 10 -0.77 -9.68 2.56
N PHE A 11 0.38 -9.70 1.89
CA PHE A 11 1.53 -8.87 2.21
C PHE A 11 1.18 -7.37 2.13
N LEU A 12 0.58 -6.94 1.01
CA LEU A 12 0.16 -5.55 0.80
C LEU A 12 -0.80 -5.09 1.90
N ARG A 13 -1.78 -5.93 2.25
CA ARG A 13 -2.73 -5.64 3.33
C ARG A 13 -2.05 -5.50 4.69
N ALA A 14 -1.12 -6.41 5.02
CA ALA A 14 -0.42 -6.41 6.29
C ALA A 14 0.47 -5.16 6.45
N ARG A 15 1.27 -4.84 5.43
CA ARG A 15 2.13 -3.64 5.44
C ARG A 15 1.31 -2.36 5.52
N ARG A 16 0.26 -2.23 4.70
CA ARG A 16 -0.64 -1.06 4.72
C ARG A 16 -1.26 -0.85 6.11
N ALA A 17 -1.66 -1.93 6.79
CA ALA A 17 -2.25 -1.84 8.12
C ALA A 17 -1.25 -1.42 9.22
N GLY A 18 0.06 -1.65 9.00
CA GLY A 18 1.12 -1.30 9.93
C GLY A 18 1.71 0.10 9.75
N LEU A 19 1.41 0.79 8.65
CA LEU A 19 1.93 2.14 8.39
C LEU A 19 1.03 3.20 9.00
N SER A 20 1.62 4.08 9.80
CA SER A 20 0.95 5.28 10.28
C SER A 20 1.01 6.36 9.20
N PRO A 21 -0.12 6.88 8.73
CA PRO A 21 -0.14 8.03 7.82
C PRO A 21 0.52 9.28 8.41
N ALA A 22 0.59 9.42 9.74
CA ALA A 22 1.33 10.53 10.36
C ALA A 22 2.83 10.45 10.04
N ASP A 23 3.40 9.25 10.00
CA ASP A 23 4.81 9.02 9.70
C ASP A 23 5.13 9.34 8.22
N LEU A 24 4.11 9.35 7.37
CA LEU A 24 4.21 9.72 5.95
C LEU A 24 3.82 11.18 5.69
N GLY A 25 3.64 11.99 6.73
CA GLY A 25 3.23 13.39 6.62
C GLY A 25 1.82 13.57 6.04
N LEU A 26 1.02 12.51 5.99
CA LEU A 26 -0.35 12.59 5.49
C LEU A 26 -1.24 13.21 6.57
N PRO A 27 -2.12 14.15 6.20
CA PRO A 27 -3.09 14.68 7.14
C PRO A 27 -3.97 13.53 7.65
N LEU A 28 -4.15 13.46 8.96
CA LEU A 28 -5.20 12.65 9.56
C LEU A 28 -6.51 13.33 9.15
N GLY A 29 -7.09 12.92 8.01
CA GLY A 29 -8.24 13.59 7.41
C GLY A 29 -9.40 13.82 8.39
N ALA A 30 -10.27 14.77 8.06
CA ALA A 30 -11.39 15.15 8.92
C ALA A 30 -12.43 14.01 9.02
N GLY A 31 -12.33 13.16 10.03
CA GLY A 31 -13.34 12.17 10.35
C GLY A 31 -12.84 10.96 11.13
N PRO A 32 -13.75 10.18 11.74
CA PRO A 32 -13.39 8.99 12.52
C PRO A 32 -12.71 7.95 11.62
N ARG A 33 -11.51 7.52 12.02
CA ARG A 33 -10.76 6.47 11.32
C ARG A 33 -11.13 5.11 11.87
N ARG A 34 -11.51 4.19 10.99
CA ARG A 34 -11.85 2.80 11.35
C ARG A 34 -10.64 1.86 11.34
N THR A 35 -9.56 2.26 10.69
CA THR A 35 -8.30 1.50 10.62
C THR A 35 -7.17 2.34 11.19
N PRO A 36 -6.28 1.76 12.01
CA PRO A 36 -5.14 2.48 12.57
C PRO A 36 -4.09 2.83 11.51
N GLY A 37 -3.91 1.97 10.50
CA GLY A 37 -2.99 2.21 9.39
C GLY A 37 -3.60 2.91 8.18
N LEU A 38 -2.83 2.97 7.10
CA LEU A 38 -3.21 3.58 5.83
C LEU A 38 -4.52 3.01 5.26
N ARG A 39 -5.36 3.89 4.74
CA ARG A 39 -6.50 3.57 3.90
C ARG A 39 -6.03 3.13 2.52
N ARG A 40 -6.90 2.41 1.81
CA ARG A 40 -6.61 2.00 0.42
C ARG A 40 -6.47 3.19 -0.50
N GLU A 41 -7.29 4.23 -0.30
CA GLU A 41 -7.22 5.48 -1.05
C GLU A 41 -5.90 6.22 -0.83
N GLU A 42 -5.42 6.30 0.42
CA GLU A 42 -4.16 6.95 0.78
C GLU A 42 -2.98 6.23 0.13
N LEU A 43 -2.91 4.89 0.24
CA LEU A 43 -1.83 4.12 -0.38
C LEU A 43 -1.88 4.19 -1.91
N ALA A 44 -3.06 4.12 -2.51
CA ALA A 44 -3.21 4.22 -3.96
C ALA A 44 -2.74 5.59 -4.48
N ALA A 45 -3.08 6.67 -3.76
CA ALA A 45 -2.60 8.01 -4.06
C ALA A 45 -1.08 8.13 -3.95
N LEU A 46 -0.48 7.60 -2.87
CA LEU A 46 0.97 7.58 -2.69
C LEU A 46 1.70 6.81 -3.80
N ALA A 47 1.13 5.67 -4.24
CA ALA A 47 1.71 4.84 -5.30
C ALA A 47 1.35 5.30 -6.72
N GLY A 48 0.55 6.37 -6.88
CA GLY A 48 0.14 6.87 -8.20
C GLY A 48 -0.71 5.88 -9.00
N VAL A 49 -1.48 5.01 -8.33
CA VAL A 49 -2.35 4.01 -8.96
C VAL A 49 -3.82 4.25 -8.60
N SER A 50 -4.74 3.69 -9.39
CA SER A 50 -6.16 3.76 -9.02
C SER A 50 -6.46 2.88 -7.80
N ILE A 51 -7.40 3.34 -6.97
CA ILE A 51 -7.86 2.57 -5.80
C ILE A 51 -8.40 1.19 -6.19
N ASP A 52 -9.12 1.09 -7.30
CA ASP A 52 -9.67 -0.18 -7.81
C ASP A 52 -8.57 -1.13 -8.27
N TYR A 53 -7.48 -0.60 -8.83
CA TYR A 53 -6.32 -1.40 -9.20
C TYR A 53 -5.66 -1.99 -7.94
N TYR A 54 -5.42 -1.16 -6.92
CA TYR A 54 -4.89 -1.63 -5.65
C TYR A 54 -5.81 -2.66 -4.96
N ILE A 55 -7.14 -2.45 -4.97
CA ILE A 55 -8.10 -3.42 -4.42
C ILE A 55 -8.02 -4.77 -5.14
N ARG A 56 -7.85 -4.77 -6.47
CA ARG A 56 -7.69 -6.01 -7.25
C ARG A 56 -6.39 -6.73 -6.90
N LEU A 57 -5.29 -6.00 -6.71
CA LEU A 57 -4.02 -6.56 -6.23
C LEU A 57 -4.18 -7.17 -4.82
N GLU A 58 -4.77 -6.44 -3.87
CA GLU A 58 -4.97 -6.92 -2.49
C GLU A 58 -5.85 -8.20 -2.44
N ARG A 59 -6.73 -8.38 -3.42
CA ARG A 59 -7.59 -9.56 -3.57
C ARG A 59 -6.99 -10.67 -4.43
N GLY A 60 -5.78 -10.50 -4.97
CA GLY A 60 -5.14 -11.45 -5.89
C GLY A 60 -5.89 -11.61 -7.23
N LYS A 61 -6.72 -10.63 -7.61
CA LYS A 61 -7.44 -10.59 -8.89
C LYS A 61 -6.64 -9.94 -10.00
N GLU A 62 -5.72 -9.05 -9.63
CA GLU A 62 -4.66 -8.58 -10.51
C GLU A 62 -3.41 -9.42 -10.25
N THR A 63 -2.78 -9.90 -11.32
CA THR A 63 -1.76 -10.96 -11.25
C THR A 63 -0.44 -10.58 -11.91
N ARG A 64 -0.44 -9.51 -12.73
CA ARG A 64 0.77 -9.08 -13.44
C ARG A 64 0.94 -7.56 -13.32
N PRO A 65 1.15 -7.04 -12.10
CA PRO A 65 1.58 -5.65 -11.95
C PRO A 65 2.90 -5.43 -12.69
N SER A 66 3.04 -4.26 -13.32
CA SER A 66 4.30 -3.90 -13.96
C SER A 66 5.38 -3.68 -12.88
N PRO A 67 6.67 -3.82 -13.24
CA PRO A 67 7.76 -3.52 -12.32
C PRO A 67 7.66 -2.11 -11.70
N ALA A 68 7.27 -1.12 -12.50
CA ALA A 68 7.08 0.26 -12.03
C ALA A 68 5.98 0.37 -10.97
N VAL A 69 4.91 -0.43 -11.06
CA VAL A 69 3.85 -0.43 -10.04
C VAL A 69 4.32 -1.13 -8.76
N ILE A 70 5.10 -2.21 -8.89
CA ILE A 70 5.70 -2.87 -7.71
C ILE A 70 6.64 -1.92 -6.98
N GLU A 71 7.50 -1.20 -7.72
CA GLU A 71 8.41 -0.18 -7.17
C GLU A 71 7.64 0.96 -6.50
N ALA A 72 6.62 1.53 -7.16
CA ALA A 72 5.80 2.58 -6.58
C ALA A 72 5.07 2.13 -5.30
N LEU A 73 4.55 0.90 -5.28
CA LEU A 73 3.96 0.31 -4.08
C LEU A 73 5.02 0.06 -2.99
N GLY A 74 6.23 -0.36 -3.36
CA GLY A 74 7.35 -0.53 -2.44
C GLY A 74 7.70 0.76 -1.71
N ARG A 75 7.89 1.85 -2.46
CA ARG A 75 8.12 3.19 -1.91
C ARG A 75 6.98 3.66 -1.03
N ALA A 76 5.74 3.54 -1.49
CA ALA A 76 4.56 3.95 -0.73
C ALA A 76 4.37 3.13 0.56
N LEU A 77 4.91 1.90 0.59
CA LEU A 77 4.91 1.03 1.77
C LEU A 77 6.15 1.19 2.67
N GLY A 78 7.07 2.12 2.34
CA GLY A 78 8.31 2.32 3.07
C GLY A 78 9.27 1.13 2.98
N LEU A 79 9.18 0.31 1.92
CA LEU A 79 10.04 -0.85 1.72
C LEU A 79 11.38 -0.49 1.06
N ASP A 80 11.49 0.70 0.49
CA ASP A 80 12.68 1.21 -0.21
C ASP A 80 13.53 2.17 0.66
N ALA A 81 13.25 2.28 1.96
CA ALA A 81 13.98 3.20 2.84
C ALA A 81 14.34 2.53 4.18
N GLU A 82 15.34 1.65 4.14
CA GLU A 82 16.29 1.59 5.25
C GLU A 82 17.21 2.83 5.13
N GLU A 83 17.23 3.61 6.21
CA GLU A 83 18.23 4.64 6.55
C GLU A 83 18.25 5.92 5.70
N PHE A 84 17.51 6.94 6.16
CA PHE A 84 18.10 8.28 6.21
C PHE A 84 18.50 8.55 7.66
N ASP A 85 19.78 8.27 7.92
CA ASP A 85 20.58 8.72 9.04
C ASP A 85 20.47 10.26 9.21
N TYR A 86 20.04 10.72 10.39
CA TYR A 86 20.47 11.97 11.06
C TYR A 86 20.00 12.01 12.52
#